data_AF-A0A7C9B1U7-F1
#
_entry.id   AF-A0A7C9B1U7-F1
#
_cell.length_a   1.000
_cell.length_b   1.000
_cell.length_c   1.000
_cell.angle_alpha   90.00
_cell.angle_beta   90.00
_cell.angle_gamma   90.00
#
_symmetry.space_group_name_H-M   'P 1'
#
loop_
_entity.id
_entity.type
_entity.pdbx_description
1 polymer ?
#
loop_
_entity_poly.entity_id
_entity_poly.type
_entity_poly.pdbx_seq_one_letter_code
_entity_poly.pdbx_strand_id
1 'polypeptide(L)'
;EKLDYTSAVAVLGYSLLVSIMRSFNVRDEAARVMVAAPLLAFIATHILYLINFKMDYGWNMQVCVAMGVAQLLIWAIWAGITRHPSRWKLWFVVIAGALAMLLEIYDFPPYQELVDAHALWHATTIPLTCLWWSFIRDDAQYRTSQLMKKV
;
A
#
# COMPACT_ATOMS: atom_id res chain seq x y z
N GLU A 1 -12.78 15.35 -8.10
CA GLU A 1 -11.47 14.96 -8.68
C GLU A 1 -10.30 15.26 -7.77
N LYS A 2 -9.89 16.51 -7.49
CA LYS A 2 -8.67 16.78 -6.69
C LYS A 2 -8.57 15.99 -5.38
N LEU A 3 -9.66 15.95 -4.61
CA LEU A 3 -9.72 15.23 -3.34
C LEU A 3 -9.42 13.73 -3.49
N ASP A 4 -9.96 13.11 -4.54
CA ASP A 4 -9.78 11.69 -4.83
C ASP A 4 -8.29 11.36 -5.02
N TYR A 5 -7.62 12.03 -5.94
CA TYR A 5 -6.19 11.85 -6.19
C TYR A 5 -5.32 12.16 -4.97
N THR A 6 -5.58 13.26 -4.26
CA THR A 6 -4.81 13.60 -3.06
C THR A 6 -5.00 12.57 -1.95
N SER A 7 -6.21 11.99 -1.84
CA SER A 7 -6.50 10.93 -0.88
C SER A 7 -5.81 9.62 -1.26
N ALA A 8 -5.76 9.28 -2.56
CA ALA A 8 -5.04 8.12 -3.07
C ALA A 8 -3.54 8.23 -2.75
N VAL A 9 -2.92 9.39 -3.00
CA VAL A 9 -1.51 9.66 -2.64
C VAL A 9 -1.29 9.51 -1.13
N ALA A 10 -2.17 10.07 -0.30
CA ALA A 10 -2.05 9.98 1.15
C ALA A 10 -2.13 8.52 1.65
N VAL A 11 -3.08 7.74 1.13
CA VAL A 11 -3.27 6.33 1.51
C VAL A 11 -2.08 5.48 1.06
N LEU A 12 -1.66 5.61 -0.20
CA LEU A 12 -0.52 4.86 -0.74
C LEU A 12 0.79 5.23 -0.02
N GLY A 13 1.01 6.52 0.22
CA GLY A 13 2.19 7.00 0.93
C GLY A 13 2.25 6.52 2.38
N TYR A 14 1.13 6.57 3.10
CA TYR A 14 1.06 6.05 4.47
C TYR A 14 1.23 4.52 4.51
N SER A 15 0.63 3.80 3.56
CA SER A 15 0.79 2.34 3.43
C SER A 15 2.25 1.96 3.16
N LEU A 16 2.94 2.70 2.29
CA LEU A 16 4.37 2.52 2.04
C LEU A 16 5.19 2.71 3.32
N LEU A 17 4.93 3.78 4.09
CA LEU A 17 5.58 4.00 5.38
C LEU A 17 5.38 2.81 6.33
N VAL A 18 4.15 2.35 6.49
CA VAL A 18 3.83 1.18 7.33
C VAL A 18 4.56 -0.07 6.86
N SER A 19 4.61 -0.31 5.54
CA SER A 19 5.29 -1.47 4.96
C SER A 19 6.79 -1.49 5.32
N ILE A 20 7.48 -0.35 5.24
CA ILE A 20 8.89 -0.20 5.59
C ILE A 20 9.07 -0.45 7.09
N MET A 21 8.34 0.30 7.90
CA MET A 21 8.44 0.26 9.36
C MET A 21 8.22 -1.15 9.90
N ARG A 22 7.21 -1.84 9.35
CA ARG A 22 6.87 -3.19 9.75
C ARG A 22 7.87 -4.23 9.21
N SER A 23 8.25 -4.16 7.94
CA SER A 23 9.08 -5.20 7.31
C SER A 23 10.51 -5.20 7.82
N PHE A 24 11.07 -4.01 8.05
CA PHE A 24 12.40 -3.85 8.64
C PHE A 24 12.41 -3.90 10.18
N ASN A 25 11.23 -4.03 10.81
CA ASN A 25 11.06 -4.06 12.26
C ASN A 25 11.79 -2.89 12.96
N VAL A 26 11.58 -1.67 12.45
CA VAL A 26 12.20 -0.44 12.97
C VAL A 26 11.61 -0.11 14.34
N ARG A 27 12.40 -0.34 15.39
CA ARG A 27 11.97 -0.16 16.80
C ARG A 27 12.50 1.11 17.43
N ASP A 28 13.72 1.48 17.10
CA ASP A 28 14.39 2.67 17.63
C ASP A 28 13.67 3.95 17.17
N GLU A 29 13.40 4.86 18.10
CA GLU A 29 12.61 6.06 17.83
C GLU A 29 13.29 7.00 16.84
N ALA A 30 14.61 7.17 16.94
CA ALA A 30 15.35 8.01 16.01
C ALA A 30 15.29 7.42 14.59
N ALA A 31 15.50 6.11 14.45
CA ALA A 31 15.36 5.42 13.17
C ALA A 31 13.94 5.54 12.58
N ARG A 32 12.90 5.49 13.42
CA ARG A 32 11.51 5.71 12.97
C ARG A 32 11.32 7.11 12.38
N VAL A 33 11.85 8.15 13.04
CA VAL A 33 11.77 9.53 12.56
C VAL A 33 12.57 9.70 11.27
N MET A 34 13.77 9.13 11.20
CA MET A 34 14.64 9.21 10.01
C MET A 34 13.99 8.60 8.76
N VAL A 35 13.15 7.57 8.93
CA VAL A 35 12.39 6.97 7.82
C VAL A 35 11.09 7.73 7.54
N ALA A 36 10.33 8.08 8.58
CA ALA A 36 9.00 8.68 8.43
C ALA A 36 9.05 10.12 7.90
N ALA A 37 9.94 10.95 8.43
CA ALA A 37 10.02 12.37 8.08
C ALA A 37 10.21 12.64 6.57
N PRO A 38 11.20 12.02 5.87
CA PRO A 38 11.39 12.27 4.44
C PRO A 38 10.21 11.75 3.60
N LEU A 39 9.61 10.61 3.96
CA LEU A 39 8.44 10.08 3.25
C LEU A 39 7.21 10.98 3.42
N LEU A 40 6.94 11.42 4.65
CA LEU A 40 5.83 12.34 4.92
C LEU A 40 6.04 13.70 4.25
N ALA A 41 7.28 14.22 4.24
CA ALA A 41 7.62 15.44 3.53
C ALA A 41 7.38 15.30 2.02
N PHE A 42 7.78 14.18 1.42
CA PHE A 42 7.51 13.88 0.01
C PHE A 42 6.00 13.84 -0.27
N ILE A 43 5.22 13.11 0.53
CA ILE A 43 3.76 13.00 0.37
C ILE A 43 3.10 14.37 0.47
N ALA A 44 3.44 15.15 1.51
CA ALA A 44 2.87 16.46 1.74
C ALA A 44 3.23 17.44 0.60
N THR A 45 4.48 17.47 0.16
CA THR A 45 4.92 18.35 -0.94
C THR A 45 4.27 17.96 -2.26
N HIS A 46 4.11 16.66 -2.54
CA HIS A 46 3.41 16.20 -3.74
C HIS A 46 1.91 16.55 -3.71
N ILE A 47 1.23 16.38 -2.58
CA ILE A 47 -0.18 16.81 -2.41
C ILE A 47 -0.32 18.32 -2.59
N LEU A 48 0.58 19.11 -1.99
CA LEU A 48 0.57 20.57 -2.15
C LEU A 48 0.84 20.97 -3.60
N TYR A 49 1.68 20.25 -4.33
CA TYR A 49 1.90 20.44 -5.75
C TYR A 49 0.61 20.25 -6.57
N LEU A 50 -0.11 19.14 -6.35
CA LEU A 50 -1.37 18.84 -7.04
C LEU A 50 -2.47 19.86 -6.72
N ILE A 51 -2.53 20.34 -5.48
CA ILE A 51 -3.53 21.33 -5.06
C ILE A 51 -3.26 22.69 -5.70
N ASN A 52 -2.03 23.20 -5.56
CA ASN A 52 -1.71 24.61 -5.80
C ASN A 52 -1.15 24.92 -7.19
N PHE A 53 -0.50 23.97 -7.86
CA PHE A 53 0.23 24.25 -9.10
C PHE A 53 -0.49 23.66 -10.32
N LYS A 54 -0.36 22.35 -10.53
CA LYS A 54 -0.92 21.67 -11.70
C LYS A 54 -1.39 20.28 -11.31
N MET A 55 -2.66 20.04 -11.60
CA MET A 55 -3.27 18.72 -11.48
C MET A 55 -2.92 17.90 -12.73
N ASP A 56 -1.73 17.32 -12.74
CA ASP A 56 -1.29 16.46 -13.85
C ASP A 56 -1.58 14.98 -13.52
N TYR A 57 -2.62 14.44 -14.16
CA TYR A 57 -3.09 13.07 -13.92
C TYR A 57 -1.99 12.04 -14.20
N GLY A 58 -1.28 12.17 -15.32
CA GLY A 58 -0.24 11.22 -15.72
C GLY A 58 0.91 11.20 -14.73
N TRP A 59 1.33 12.37 -14.26
CA TRP A 59 2.35 12.48 -13.21
C TRP A 59 1.89 11.88 -11.87
N ASN A 60 0.66 12.19 -11.44
CA ASN A 60 0.09 11.62 -10.22
C ASN A 60 0.03 10.09 -10.30
N MET A 61 -0.41 9.54 -11.44
CA MET A 61 -0.47 8.10 -11.68
C MET A 61 0.92 7.45 -11.56
N GLN A 62 1.95 8.04 -12.16
CA GLN A 62 3.33 7.54 -12.02
C GLN A 62 3.81 7.50 -10.57
N VAL A 63 3.52 8.54 -9.79
CA VAL A 63 3.88 8.60 -8.36
C VAL A 63 3.12 7.55 -7.55
N CYS A 64 1.82 7.38 -7.79
CA CYS A 64 1.00 6.35 -7.17
C CYS A 64 1.49 4.94 -7.49
N VAL A 65 1.75 4.63 -8.76
CA VAL A 65 2.28 3.33 -9.22
C VAL A 65 3.65 3.07 -8.59
N ALA A 66 4.54 4.06 -8.54
CA ALA A 66 5.86 3.91 -7.93
C ALA A 66 5.75 3.54 -6.43
N MET A 67 4.91 4.24 -5.67
CA MET A 67 4.65 3.91 -4.26
C MET A 67 4.01 2.52 -4.11
N GLY A 68 3.06 2.19 -4.99
CA GLY A 68 2.36 0.91 -5.03
C GLY A 68 3.31 -0.28 -5.28
N VAL A 69 4.16 -0.19 -6.30
CA VAL A 69 5.16 -1.22 -6.62
C VAL A 69 6.15 -1.36 -5.46
N ALA A 70 6.64 -0.24 -4.90
CA ALA A 70 7.58 -0.28 -3.79
C ALA A 70 7.00 -1.03 -2.58
N GLN A 71 5.76 -0.73 -2.16
CA GLN A 71 5.14 -1.44 -1.03
C GLN A 71 4.89 -2.92 -1.33
N LEU A 72 4.48 -3.27 -2.56
CA LEU A 72 4.25 -4.67 -2.94
C LEU A 72 5.55 -5.49 -2.90
N LEU A 73 6.66 -4.91 -3.37
CA LEU A 73 7.98 -5.54 -3.31
C LEU A 73 8.44 -5.74 -1.87
N ILE A 74 8.29 -4.73 -1.02
CA ILE A 74 8.65 -4.81 0.40
C ILE A 74 7.88 -5.96 1.08
N TRP A 75 6.56 -6.04 0.84
CA TRP A 75 5.73 -7.11 1.40
C TRP A 75 6.05 -8.48 0.82
N ALA A 76 6.34 -8.60 -0.47
CA ALA A 76 6.75 -9.85 -1.11
C ALA A 76 8.06 -10.37 -0.51
N ILE A 77 9.06 -9.49 -0.37
CA ILE A 77 10.35 -9.82 0.24
C ILE A 77 10.15 -10.26 1.69
N TRP A 78 9.34 -9.52 2.46
CA TRP A 78 9.03 -9.89 3.84
C TRP A 78 8.32 -11.24 3.94
N ALA A 79 7.35 -11.52 3.07
CA ALA A 79 6.63 -12.79 3.02
C ALA A 79 7.54 -13.97 2.65
N GLY A 80 8.53 -13.74 1.78
CA GLY A 80 9.51 -14.73 1.35
C GLY A 80 10.55 -15.04 2.44
N ILE A 81 11.06 -14.01 3.12
CA ILE A 81 12.09 -14.16 4.15
C ILE A 81 11.48 -14.67 5.47
N THR A 82 10.30 -14.19 5.86
CA THR A 82 9.71 -14.56 7.14
C THR A 82 8.93 -15.87 7.09
N ARG A 83 8.96 -16.61 8.20
CA ARG A 83 8.16 -17.83 8.43
C ARG A 83 6.88 -17.52 9.21
N HIS A 84 6.26 -16.36 8.96
CA HIS A 84 5.03 -15.97 9.64
C HIS A 84 3.88 -16.95 9.29
N PRO A 85 3.10 -17.45 10.26
CA PRO A 85 2.06 -18.45 10.01
C PRO A 85 1.00 -17.95 9.01
N SER A 86 0.67 -16.65 9.05
CA SER A 86 -0.33 -16.03 8.16
C SER A 86 0.25 -15.44 6.87
N ARG A 87 1.49 -15.78 6.49
CA ARG A 87 2.13 -15.21 5.27
C ARG A 87 1.40 -15.54 3.96
N TRP A 88 0.58 -16.59 3.93
CA TRP A 88 -0.22 -16.94 2.76
C TRP A 88 -1.25 -15.86 2.42
N LYS A 89 -1.85 -15.21 3.45
CA LYS A 89 -2.78 -14.09 3.29
C LYS A 89 -2.07 -12.91 2.63
N LEU A 90 -0.85 -12.65 3.09
CA LEU A 90 0.01 -11.61 2.54
C LEU A 90 0.38 -11.89 1.08
N TRP A 91 0.80 -13.12 0.75
CA TRP A 91 1.08 -13.51 -0.64
C TRP A 91 -0.13 -13.32 -1.56
N PHE A 92 -1.33 -13.68 -1.09
CA PHE A 92 -2.55 -13.43 -1.84
C PHE A 92 -2.79 -11.94 -2.07
N VAL A 93 -2.66 -11.10 -1.03
CA VAL A 93 -2.79 -9.64 -1.14
C VAL A 93 -1.77 -9.05 -2.10
N VAL A 94 -0.51 -9.51 -2.06
CA VAL A 94 0.55 -9.03 -2.96
C VAL A 94 0.25 -9.39 -4.41
N ILE A 95 -0.08 -10.65 -4.69
CA ILE A 95 -0.34 -11.12 -6.06
C ILE A 95 -1.59 -10.45 -6.63
N ALA A 96 -2.70 -10.49 -5.88
CA ALA A 96 -3.95 -9.91 -6.33
C ALA A 96 -3.88 -8.38 -6.41
N GLY A 97 -3.14 -7.71 -5.51
CA GLY A 97 -2.87 -6.28 -5.59
C GLY A 97 -2.02 -5.90 -6.80
N ALA A 98 -1.02 -6.72 -7.16
CA ALA A 98 -0.25 -6.51 -8.38
C ALA A 98 -1.12 -6.69 -9.64
N LEU A 99 -1.99 -7.71 -9.66
CA LEU A 99 -2.94 -7.92 -10.76
C LEU A 99 -3.94 -6.77 -10.89
N ALA A 100 -4.48 -6.27 -9.77
CA ALA A 100 -5.36 -5.11 -9.77
C ALA A 100 -4.63 -3.88 -10.36
N MET A 101 -3.36 -3.66 -9.99
CA MET A 101 -2.56 -2.53 -10.51
C MET A 101 -2.30 -2.65 -12.01
N LEU A 102 -2.10 -3.86 -12.52
CA LEU A 102 -1.97 -4.08 -13.96
C LEU A 102 -3.30 -3.79 -14.70
N LEU A 103 -4.45 -4.12 -14.10
CA LEU A 103 -5.75 -3.77 -14.67
C LEU A 103 -5.97 -2.26 -14.72
N GLU A 104 -5.58 -1.54 -13.66
CA GLU A 104 -5.65 -0.07 -13.60
C GLU A 104 -4.75 0.59 -14.67
N ILE A 105 -3.54 0.06 -14.89
CA ILE A 105 -2.63 0.56 -15.93
C ILE A 105 -3.13 0.26 -17.35
N TYR A 106 -3.79 -0.89 -17.55
CA TYR A 106 -4.31 -1.28 -18.86
C TYR A 106 -5.50 -0.43 -19.32
N ASP A 107 -6.25 0.15 -18.37
CA ASP A 107 -7.31 1.16 -18.58
C ASP A 107 -8.23 0.87 -19.78
N PHE A 108 -8.88 -0.29 -19.77
CA PHE A 108 -9.72 -0.72 -20.88
C PHE A 108 -11.10 -0.02 -20.86
N PRO A 109 -11.66 0.32 -22.03
CA PRO A 109 -12.97 0.97 -22.11
C PRO A 109 -14.08 0.05 -21.61
N PRO A 110 -15.17 0.60 -21.02
CA PRO A 110 -16.23 -0.19 -20.39
C PRO A 110 -16.81 -1.22 -21.35
N TYR A 111 -16.78 -2.49 -20.94
CA TYR A 111 -17.48 -3.56 -21.63
C TYR A 111 -18.98 -3.43 -21.37
N GLN A 112 -19.76 -3.27 -22.44
CA GLN A 112 -21.22 -3.08 -22.40
C GLN A 112 -21.68 -1.90 -21.53
N GLU A 113 -20.87 -0.84 -21.41
CA GLU A 113 -21.17 0.34 -20.57
C GLU A 113 -21.33 0.04 -19.06
N LEU A 114 -21.03 -1.18 -18.61
CA LEU A 114 -21.29 -1.64 -17.23
C LEU A 114 -20.03 -1.96 -16.44
N VAL A 115 -18.99 -2.50 -17.08
CA VAL A 115 -17.77 -2.94 -16.38
C VAL A 115 -16.54 -2.41 -17.10
N ASP A 116 -15.83 -1.49 -16.45
CA ASP A 116 -14.52 -0.99 -16.87
C ASP A 116 -13.40 -1.48 -15.92
N ALA A 117 -12.17 -1.08 -16.23
CA ALA A 117 -11.01 -1.36 -15.39
C ALA A 117 -11.21 -0.86 -13.95
N HIS A 118 -11.87 0.29 -13.80
CA HIS A 118 -12.11 0.93 -12.52
C HIS A 118 -13.13 0.17 -11.65
N ALA A 119 -14.19 -0.39 -12.26
CA ALA A 119 -15.17 -1.23 -11.57
C ALA A 119 -14.55 -2.55 -11.10
N LEU A 120 -13.70 -3.18 -11.93
CA LEU A 120 -12.96 -4.38 -11.53
C LEU A 120 -11.95 -4.09 -10.42
N TRP A 121 -11.32 -2.92 -10.45
CA TRP A 121 -10.46 -2.45 -9.36
C TRP A 121 -11.22 -2.36 -8.02
N HIS A 122 -12.39 -1.72 -8.00
CA HIS A 122 -13.22 -1.66 -6.79
C HIS A 122 -13.69 -3.04 -6.32
N ALA A 123 -14.13 -3.89 -7.26
CA ALA A 123 -14.61 -5.24 -6.94
C ALA A 123 -13.50 -6.14 -6.34
N THR A 124 -12.26 -5.96 -6.78
CA THR A 124 -11.11 -6.72 -6.27
C THR A 124 -10.58 -6.17 -4.96
N THR A 125 -10.55 -4.85 -4.78
CA THR A 125 -9.97 -4.21 -3.58
C THR A 125 -10.81 -4.42 -2.31
N ILE A 126 -12.14 -4.58 -2.40
CA ILE A 126 -13.00 -4.85 -1.23
C ILE A 126 -12.60 -6.16 -0.51
N PRO A 127 -12.66 -7.34 -1.14
CA PRO A 127 -12.28 -8.59 -0.47
C PRO A 127 -10.80 -8.63 -0.09
N LEU A 128 -9.93 -7.97 -0.88
CA LEU A 128 -8.51 -7.83 -0.53
C LEU A 128 -8.30 -7.04 0.76
N THR A 129 -9.08 -5.98 0.97
CA THR A 129 -9.03 -5.19 2.21
C THR A 129 -9.43 -6.03 3.43
N CYS A 130 -10.46 -6.88 3.30
CA CYS A 130 -10.85 -7.81 4.37
C CYS A 130 -9.73 -8.81 4.69
N LEU A 131 -9.08 -9.38 3.67
CA LEU A 131 -7.98 -10.31 3.85
C LEU A 131 -6.74 -9.63 4.44
N TRP A 132 -6.46 -8.41 4.00
CA TRP A 132 -5.39 -7.55 4.52
C TRP A 132 -5.57 -7.28 6.00
N TRP A 133 -6.77 -6.88 6.41
CA TRP A 133 -7.11 -6.70 7.81
C TRP A 133 -6.95 -7.99 8.64
N SER A 134 -7.36 -9.12 8.07
CA SER A 134 -7.16 -10.43 8.69
C SER A 134 -5.68 -10.73 8.93
N PHE A 135 -4.81 -10.43 7.96
CA PHE A 135 -3.36 -10.57 8.11
C PHE A 135 -2.80 -9.63 9.20
N ILE A 136 -3.19 -8.34 9.20
CA ILE A 136 -2.73 -7.37 10.20
C ILE A 136 -3.08 -7.84 11.62
N ARG A 137 -4.31 -8.32 11.82
CA ARG A 137 -4.75 -8.83 13.12
C ARG A 137 -3.89 -10.01 13.58
N ASP A 138 -3.66 -10.98 12.70
CA ASP A 138 -2.84 -12.15 13.01
C ASP A 138 -1.39 -11.74 13.32
N ASP A 139 -0.84 -10.79 12.56
CA ASP A 139 0.50 -10.28 12.76
C ASP A 139 0.65 -9.56 14.11
N ALA A 140 -0.33 -8.75 14.49
CA ALA A 140 -0.37 -8.09 15.79
C ALA A 140 -0.41 -9.11 16.93
N GLN A 141 -1.29 -10.12 16.84
CA GLN A 141 -1.37 -11.20 17.84
C GLN A 141 -0.05 -11.98 17.94
N TYR A 142 0.54 -12.32 16.80
CA TYR A 142 1.81 -13.03 16.74
C TYR A 142 2.92 -12.23 17.44
N ARG A 143 3.07 -10.93 17.13
CA ARG A 143 4.09 -10.07 17.74
C ARG A 143 3.89 -9.93 19.25
N THR A 144 2.65 -9.73 19.71
CA THR A 144 2.35 -9.63 21.14
C THR A 144 2.71 -10.91 21.87
N SER A 145 2.35 -12.09 21.33
CA SER A 145 2.71 -13.38 21.94
C SER A 145 4.23 -13.58 22.05
N GLN A 146 4.98 -13.14 21.04
CA GLN A 146 6.45 -13.24 21.03
C GLN A 146 7.10 -12.28 22.02
N LEU A 147 6.49 -11.13 22.30
CA LEU A 147 6.95 -10.20 23.35
C LEU A 147 6.67 -10.77 24.74
N MET A 148 5.47 -11.31 24.96
CA MET A 148 5.10 -11.90 26.25
C MET A 148 5.96 -13.11 26.64
N LYS A 149 6.41 -13.91 25.67
CA LYS A 149 7.34 -15.04 25.92
C LYS A 149 8.75 -14.62 26.32
N LYS A 150 9.12 -13.35 26.12
CA LYS A 150 10.46 -12.82 26.44
C LYS A 150 10.53 -12.14 27.82
N VAL A 151 9.38 -11.92 28.45
CA VAL A 151 9.24 -11.42 29.83
C VAL A 151 9.22 -12.61 30.77
#